data_AF-A0A924I501-F1
#
_entry.id   AF-A0A924I501-F1
#
_cell.length_a   1.000
_cell.length_b   1.000
_cell.length_c   1.000
_cell.angle_alpha   90.00
_cell.angle_beta   90.00
_cell.angle_gamma   90.00
#
_symmetry.space_group_name_H-M   'P 1'
#
loop_
_entity.id
_entity.type
_entity.pdbx_description
1 polymer ?
#
loop_
_entity_poly.entity_id
_entity_poly.type
_entity_poly.pdbx_seq_one_letter_code
_entity_poly.pdbx_strand_id
1 'polypeptide(L)'
;MAKGIKTGGRSKGTPNRTTAETKQLLQSIVSKELDNLGAMLEQLEPNDRINAIAKLLPYILPKQNEIAVDLVDKPRTFIQWGAHSIEF
;
A
#
# COMPACT_ATOMS: atom_id res chain seq x y z
N MET A 1 41.99 7.35 26.60
CA MET A 1 40.55 7.25 26.29
C MET A 1 40.30 5.91 25.61
N ALA A 2 39.71 4.91 26.30
CA ALA A 2 39.45 3.62 25.67
C ALA A 2 38.24 3.71 24.73
N LYS A 3 38.47 3.53 23.42
CA LYS A 3 37.42 3.45 22.40
C LYS A 3 36.77 2.08 22.51
N GLY A 4 35.68 1.98 23.27
CA GLY A 4 34.92 0.73 23.42
C GLY A 4 34.38 0.26 22.07
N ILE A 5 35.04 -0.73 21.46
CA ILE A 5 34.52 -1.44 20.29
C ILE A 5 33.44 -2.38 20.82
N LYS A 6 32.23 -2.27 20.29
CA LYS A 6 31.09 -3.12 20.65
C LYS A 6 31.40 -4.58 20.29
N THR A 7 31.59 -5.44 21.29
CA THR A 7 32.07 -6.84 21.16
C THR A 7 30.98 -7.90 21.07
N GLY A 8 29.72 -7.52 20.86
CA GLY A 8 28.63 -8.49 20.65
C GLY A 8 27.31 -8.03 21.21
N GLY A 9 26.24 -8.28 20.46
CA GLY A 9 24.87 -7.89 20.76
C GLY A 9 24.00 -7.99 19.50
N ARG A 10 22.72 -7.61 19.61
CA ARG A 10 21.81 -7.60 18.44
C ARG A 10 22.31 -6.60 17.39
N SER A 11 22.53 -7.07 16.16
CA SER A 11 22.87 -6.21 15.03
C SER A 11 21.65 -5.35 14.64
N LYS A 12 21.90 -4.06 14.42
CA LYS A 12 20.90 -3.08 14.00
C LYS A 12 20.27 -3.57 12.68
N GLY A 13 18.95 -3.74 12.66
CA GLY A 13 18.21 -4.27 11.52
C GLY A 13 17.78 -5.73 11.65
N THR A 14 18.23 -6.48 12.67
CA THR A 14 17.73 -7.84 12.89
C THR A 14 16.25 -7.80 13.32
N PRO A 15 15.33 -8.37 12.52
CA PRO A 15 13.92 -8.40 12.84
C PRO A 15 13.68 -9.05 14.19
N ASN A 16 12.65 -8.59 14.88
CA ASN A 16 12.32 -9.11 16.18
C ASN A 16 11.65 -10.49 16.01
N ARG A 17 12.37 -11.57 16.36
CA ARG A 17 11.98 -12.96 16.08
C ARG A 17 10.55 -13.31 16.55
N THR A 18 10.20 -12.95 17.77
CA THR A 18 8.85 -13.16 18.33
C THR A 18 7.77 -12.49 17.48
N THR A 19 8.04 -11.29 16.97
CA THR A 19 7.07 -10.54 16.13
C THR A 19 6.93 -11.17 14.74
N ALA A 20 7.97 -11.80 14.22
CA ALA A 20 7.92 -12.55 12.97
C ALA A 20 7.06 -13.82 13.11
N GLU A 21 7.26 -14.59 14.18
CA GLU A 21 6.48 -15.80 14.48
C GLU A 21 5.00 -15.47 14.70
N THR A 22 4.67 -14.42 15.45
CA THR A 22 3.28 -13.96 15.62
C THR A 22 2.66 -13.50 14.31
N LYS A 23 3.42 -12.79 13.46
CA LYS A 23 2.93 -12.34 12.14
C LYS A 23 2.62 -13.54 11.23
N GLN A 24 3.47 -14.56 11.22
CA GLN A 24 3.24 -15.79 10.46
C GLN A 24 2.00 -16.54 10.93
N LEU A 25 1.83 -16.68 12.25
CA LEU A 25 0.63 -17.30 12.82
C LEU A 25 -0.64 -16.53 12.41
N LEU A 26 -0.64 -15.21 12.58
CA LEU A 26 -1.77 -14.36 12.19
C LEU A 26 -2.08 -14.49 10.70
N GLN A 27 -1.05 -14.48 9.84
CA GLN A 27 -1.23 -14.65 8.41
C GLN A 27 -1.84 -16.01 8.07
N SER A 28 -1.41 -17.09 8.72
CA SER A 28 -1.99 -18.42 8.53
C SER A 28 -3.45 -18.51 8.93
N ILE A 29 -3.85 -17.84 10.01
CA ILE A 29 -5.24 -17.82 10.48
C ILE A 29 -6.08 -17.03 9.48
N VAL A 30 -5.65 -15.83 9.11
CA VAL A 30 -6.36 -14.98 8.16
C VAL A 30 -6.51 -15.67 6.81
N SER A 31 -5.49 -16.36 6.29
CA SER A 31 -5.60 -17.11 5.04
C SER A 31 -6.69 -18.19 5.09
N LYS A 32 -6.77 -18.95 6.18
CA LYS A 32 -7.82 -19.97 6.35
C LYS A 32 -9.22 -19.37 6.44
N GLU A 33 -9.36 -18.22 7.09
CA GLU A 33 -10.65 -17.51 7.16
C GLU A 33 -11.05 -16.97 5.78
N LEU A 34 -10.09 -16.46 5.00
CA LEU A 34 -10.35 -15.98 3.63
C LEU A 34 -10.81 -17.09 2.70
N ASP A 35 -10.29 -18.31 2.84
CA ASP A 35 -10.74 -19.48 2.07
C ASP A 35 -12.21 -19.81 2.35
N ASN A 36 -12.69 -19.59 3.59
CA ASN A 36 -14.06 -19.85 4.00
C ASN A 36 -15.00 -18.63 3.85
N LEU A 37 -14.45 -17.46 3.51
CA LEU A 37 -15.19 -16.19 3.53
C LEU A 37 -16.42 -16.20 2.62
N GLY A 38 -16.37 -16.88 1.47
CA GLY A 38 -17.52 -17.02 0.58
C GLY A 38 -18.71 -17.71 1.25
N ALA A 39 -18.47 -18.86 1.89
CA ALA A 39 -19.51 -19.60 2.61
C ALA A 39 -20.04 -18.80 3.83
N MET A 40 -19.16 -18.07 4.53
CA MET A 40 -19.59 -17.21 5.62
C MET A 40 -20.52 -16.09 5.12
N LEU A 41 -20.17 -15.42 4.02
CA LEU A 41 -20.99 -14.36 3.43
C LEU A 41 -22.37 -14.85 2.96
N GLU A 42 -22.49 -16.11 2.57
CA GLU A 42 -23.78 -16.72 2.20
C GLU A 42 -24.70 -16.96 3.41
N GLN A 43 -24.13 -17.15 4.60
CA GLN A 43 -24.87 -17.34 5.85
C GLN A 43 -25.28 -16.02 6.53
N LEU A 44 -24.76 -14.88 6.07
CA LEU A 44 -25.11 -13.57 6.63
C LEU A 44 -26.48 -13.10 6.15
N GLU A 45 -27.16 -12.34 7.01
CA GLU A 45 -28.34 -11.56 6.62
C GLU A 45 -28.01 -10.61 5.45
N PRO A 46 -28.95 -10.35 4.53
CA PRO A 46 -28.68 -9.58 3.31
C PRO A 46 -28.02 -8.21 3.56
N ASN A 47 -28.47 -7.50 4.61
CA ASN A 47 -27.91 -6.19 4.98
C ASN A 47 -26.45 -6.30 5.45
N ASP A 48 -26.14 -7.30 6.26
CA ASP A 48 -24.78 -7.50 6.78
C ASP A 48 -23.84 -7.97 5.69
N ARG A 49 -24.33 -8.79 4.76
CA ARG A 49 -23.59 -9.21 3.56
C ARG A 49 -23.19 -8.02 2.70
N ILE A 50 -24.12 -7.08 2.45
CA ILE A 50 -23.83 -5.85 1.69
C ILE A 50 -22.79 -5.00 2.43
N ASN A 51 -22.94 -4.83 3.75
CA ASN A 51 -21.99 -4.08 4.58
C ASN A 51 -20.58 -4.71 4.57
N ALA A 52 -20.48 -6.04 4.63
CA ALA A 52 -19.21 -6.75 4.55
C ALA A 52 -18.53 -6.53 3.19
N ILE A 53 -19.28 -6.68 2.09
CA ILE A 53 -18.76 -6.44 0.73
C ILE A 53 -18.31 -4.98 0.57
N ALA A 54 -19.08 -4.01 1.06
CA ALA A 54 -18.73 -2.60 1.02
C ALA A 54 -17.40 -2.28 1.73
N LYS A 55 -17.10 -2.99 2.82
CA LYS A 55 -15.82 -2.85 3.54
C LYS A 55 -14.65 -3.53 2.81
N LEU A 56 -14.91 -4.56 2.00
CA LEU A 56 -13.89 -5.28 1.22
C LEU A 56 -13.54 -4.58 -0.10
N LEU A 57 -14.50 -3.92 -0.75
CA LEU A 57 -14.32 -3.21 -2.03
C LEU A 57 -13.09 -2.29 -2.09
N PRO A 58 -12.75 -1.48 -1.06
CA PRO A 58 -11.60 -0.57 -1.10
C PRO A 58 -10.24 -1.26 -1.15
N TYR A 59 -10.18 -2.56 -0.83
CA TYR A 59 -8.94 -3.34 -0.88
C TYR A 59 -8.77 -4.08 -2.21
N ILE A 60 -9.85 -4.22 -3.00
CA ILE A 60 -9.84 -4.90 -4.29
C ILE A 60 -9.76 -3.87 -5.42
N LEU A 61 -10.52 -2.79 -5.30
CA LEU A 61 -10.59 -1.75 -6.31
C LEU A 61 -9.68 -0.58 -5.89
N PRO A 62 -8.88 -0.04 -6.83
CA PRO A 62 -8.21 1.23 -6.58
C PRO A 62 -9.29 2.29 -6.33
N LYS A 63 -9.18 3.00 -5.20
CA LYS A 63 -10.04 4.16 -4.97
C LYS A 63 -9.82 5.14 -6.11
N GLN A 64 -10.89 5.49 -6.82
CA GLN A 64 -10.83 6.49 -7.86
C GLN A 64 -10.43 7.81 -7.20
N ASN A 65 -9.20 8.25 -7.45
CA ASN A 65 -8.76 9.56 -7.01
C ASN A 65 -9.55 10.61 -7.79
N GLU A 66 -10.03 11.63 -7.11
CA GLU A 66 -10.61 12.80 -7.77
C GLU A 66 -9.55 13.34 -8.75
N ILE A 67 -9.90 13.38 -10.02
CA ILE A 67 -9.06 13.99 -11.05
C ILE A 67 -9.19 15.49 -10.82
N ALA A 68 -8.24 16.08 -10.09
CA ALA A 68 -8.03 17.51 -10.14
C ALA A 68 -7.62 17.82 -11.59
N VAL A 69 -8.57 18.34 -12.36
CA VAL A 69 -8.26 18.91 -13.67
C VAL A 69 -7.53 20.21 -13.39
N ASP A 70 -6.23 20.11 -13.18
CA ASP A 70 -5.36 21.28 -13.19
C ASP A 70 -5.35 21.76 -14.64
N LEU A 71 -6.14 22.79 -14.93
CA LEU A 71 -6.04 23.60 -16.14
C LEU A 71 -4.70 24.35 -16.09
N VAL A 72 -3.60 23.61 -16.19
CA VAL A 72 -2.30 24.19 -16.47
C VAL A 72 -2.32 24.49 -17.97
N ASP A 73 -2.75 25.70 -18.31
CA ASP A 73 -2.29 26.37 -19.53
C ASP A 73 -0.77 26.46 -19.43
N LYS A 74 -0.09 25.39 -19.85
CA LYS A 74 1.36 25.36 -19.94
C LYS A 74 1.69 26.38 -21.03
N PRO A 75 2.31 27.54 -20.73
CA PRO A 75 2.75 28.41 -21.80
C PRO A 75 3.68 27.59 -22.69
N ARG A 76 3.40 27.55 -24.00
CA ARG A 76 4.26 26.88 -25.00
C ARG A 76 5.70 27.26 -24.70
N THR A 77 6.46 26.31 -24.17
CA THR A 77 7.82 26.57 -23.72
C THR A 77 8.68 26.90 -24.94
N PHE A 78 9.06 28.17 -25.07
CA PHE A 78 10.02 28.61 -26.07
C PHE A 78 11.42 28.16 -25.60
N ILE A 79 11.90 27.03 -26.11
CA ILE A 79 13.26 26.58 -25.84
C ILE A 79 14.19 27.41 -26.73
N GLN A 80 14.78 28.46 -26.16
CA GLN A 80 15.82 29.23 -26.84
C GLN A 80 17.18 28.55 -26.64
N TRP A 81 17.58 27.71 -27.60
CA TRP A 81 18.97 27.31 -27.77
C TRP A 81 19.46 27.88 -29.10
N GLY A 82 20.35 28.87 -29.04
CA GLY A 82 21.14 29.34 -30.18
C GLY A 82 20.37 29.77 -31.43
N ALA A 83 20.02 31.07 -31.51
CA ALA A 83 19.75 31.84 -32.72
C ALA A 83 18.74 31.30 -33.78
N HIS A 84 17.99 30.23 -33.54
CA HIS A 84 16.91 29.80 -34.43
C HIS A 84 15.67 29.39 -33.64
N SER A 85 14.58 30.09 -33.91
CA SER A 85 13.24 29.76 -33.41
C SER A 85 12.52 28.96 -34.49
N ILE A 86 12.07 27.75 -34.18
CA ILE A 86 11.19 26.97 -35.06
C ILE A 86 9.89 26.73 -34.29
N GLU A 87 8.78 27.16 -34.87
CA GLU A 87 7.43 26.96 -34.32
C GLU A 87 6.86 25.62 -34.80
N PHE A 88 6.19 24.89 -33.89
CA PHE A 88 5.36 23.71 -34.19
C PHE A 88 3.95 23.94 -33.62
#